data_AF-A0A8X6EZF2-F1
#
_entry.id   AF-A0A8X6EZF2-F1
#
_cell.length_a   1.000
_cell.length_b   1.000
_cell.length_c   1.000
_cell.angle_alpha   90.00
_cell.angle_beta   90.00
_cell.angle_gamma   90.00
#
_symmetry.space_group_name_H-M   'P 1'
#
loop_
_entity.id
_entity.type
_entity.pdbx_description
1 polymer ?
#
loop_
_entity_poly.entity_id
_entity_poly.type
_entity_poly.pdbx_seq_one_letter_code
_entity_poly.pdbx_strand_id
1 'polypeptide(L)'
;MNCLISEPSLDATLKKFFEMESLPDYSKEITKSEEEIYCEEHFVRNYERDKTGRFIVQLPLKENAEALLGYSKENALRRLNGIWEKINKIIQ
;
A
#
# COMPACT_ATOMS: atom_id res chain seq x y z
N MET A 1 -59.75 8.68 9.31
CA MET A 1 -58.63 8.97 10.23
C MET A 1 -57.36 8.89 9.40
N ASN A 2 -56.99 9.99 8.73
CA ASN A 2 -55.85 10.04 7.82
C ASN A 2 -54.58 10.27 8.65
N CYS A 3 -53.75 9.24 8.77
CA CYS A 3 -52.41 9.40 9.30
C CYS A 3 -51.58 10.13 8.25
N LEU A 4 -51.34 11.42 8.45
CA LEU A 4 -50.39 12.20 7.65
C LEU A 4 -48.99 11.77 8.07
N ILE A 5 -48.42 10.80 7.35
CA ILE A 5 -47.00 10.50 7.46
C ILE A 5 -46.29 11.71 6.84
N SER A 6 -45.83 12.64 7.68
CA SER A 6 -44.90 13.67 7.25
C SER A 6 -43.63 12.95 6.83
N GLU A 7 -43.32 12.94 5.52
CA GLU A 7 -42.02 12.45 5.10
C GLU A 7 -40.94 13.33 5.75
N PRO A 8 -39.90 12.71 6.33
CA PRO A 8 -38.75 13.47 6.82
C PRO A 8 -38.14 14.27 5.68
N SER A 9 -37.69 15.49 5.96
CA SER A 9 -36.96 16.28 4.96
C SER A 9 -35.76 15.48 4.44
N LEU A 10 -35.39 15.74 3.19
CA LEU A 10 -34.23 15.09 2.56
C LEU A 10 -32.97 15.20 3.43
N ASP A 11 -32.74 16.37 4.03
CA ASP A 11 -31.64 16.61 4.95
C ASP A 11 -31.68 15.70 6.19
N ALA A 12 -32.86 15.48 6.78
CA ALA A 12 -33.01 14.61 7.94
C ALA A 12 -32.74 13.14 7.57
N THR A 13 -33.18 12.74 6.38
CA THR A 13 -32.95 11.39 5.85
C THR A 13 -31.49 11.16 5.54
N LEU A 14 -30.83 12.11 4.88
CA LEU A 14 -29.39 12.05 4.57
C LEU A 14 -28.56 12.04 5.85
N LYS A 15 -28.89 12.90 6.83
CA LYS A 15 -28.21 12.93 8.12
C LYS A 15 -28.31 11.58 8.83
N LYS A 16 -29.51 11.00 8.89
CA LYS A 16 -29.72 9.69 9.52
C LYS A 16 -29.03 8.56 8.76
N PHE A 17 -29.00 8.63 7.42
CA PHE A 17 -28.25 7.68 6.59
C PHE A 17 -26.75 7.71 6.94
N PHE A 18 -26.14 8.90 6.97
CA PHE A 18 -24.74 9.05 7.34
C PHE A 18 -24.45 8.72 8.80
N GLU A 19 -25.38 8.96 9.73
CA GLU A 19 -25.25 8.55 11.14
C GLU A 19 -25.34 7.02 11.32
N MET A 20 -26.13 6.32 10.50
CA MET A 20 -26.24 4.86 10.55
C MET A 20 -25.06 4.16 9.87
N GLU A 21 -24.52 4.74 8.79
CA GLU A 21 -23.32 4.24 8.10
C GLU A 21 -22.03 4.68 8.81
N SER A 22 -22.08 5.77 9.58
CA SER A 22 -20.95 6.17 10.41
C SER A 22 -20.68 5.08 11.42
N LEU A 23 -19.52 4.48 11.27
CA LEU A 23 -18.90 3.66 12.30
C LEU A 23 -18.91 4.46 13.63
N PRO A 24 -19.28 3.85 14.77
CA PRO A 24 -19.27 4.55 16.05
C PRO A 24 -17.90 5.18 16.22
N ASP A 25 -17.86 6.46 16.58
CA ASP A 25 -16.66 7.31 16.62
C ASP A 25 -15.49 6.53 17.23
N TYR A 26 -14.71 5.87 16.35
CA TYR A 26 -13.53 5.11 16.74
C TYR A 26 -12.41 6.13 16.85
N SER A 27 -12.60 7.14 17.71
CA SER A 27 -11.52 7.83 18.38
C SER A 27 -10.79 6.88 19.34
N LYS A 28 -11.29 5.66 19.51
CA LYS A 28 -10.45 4.52 19.83
C LYS A 28 -9.42 4.39 18.71
N GLU A 29 -8.19 4.73 19.05
CA GLU A 29 -7.07 3.85 18.74
C GLU A 29 -7.57 2.40 18.85
N ILE A 30 -8.07 1.84 17.74
CA ILE A 30 -8.03 0.40 17.53
C ILE A 30 -6.54 0.16 17.68
N THR A 31 -6.14 -0.50 18.77
CA THR A 31 -4.74 -0.80 19.03
C THR A 31 -4.25 -1.51 17.78
N LYS A 32 -3.54 -0.77 16.93
CA LYS A 32 -3.05 -1.28 15.66
C LYS A 32 -2.18 -2.48 16.02
N SER A 33 -2.34 -3.57 15.29
CA SER A 33 -1.42 -4.68 15.46
C SER A 33 0.00 -4.20 15.16
N GLU A 34 1.01 -4.89 15.69
CA GLU A 34 2.41 -4.54 15.41
C GLU A 34 2.67 -4.60 13.90
N GLU A 35 2.02 -5.51 13.18
CA GLU A 35 2.07 -5.62 11.73
C GLU A 35 1.43 -4.43 11.03
N GLU A 36 0.32 -3.91 11.52
CA GLU A 36 -0.34 -2.72 10.96
C GLU A 36 0.54 -1.47 11.12
N ILE A 37 1.12 -1.28 12.32
CA ILE A 37 2.07 -0.21 12.59
C ILE A 37 3.27 -0.31 11.65
N TYR A 38 3.87 -1.51 11.56
CA TYR A 38 5.00 -1.76 10.65
C TYR A 38 4.66 -1.45 9.20
N CYS A 39 3.48 -1.88 8.71
CA CYS A 39 3.05 -1.63 7.34
C CYS A 39 2.91 -0.14 7.05
N GLU A 40 2.32 0.62 7.97
CA GLU A 40 2.16 2.07 7.82
C GLU A 40 3.50 2.80 7.84
N GLU A 41 4.37 2.50 8.80
CA GLU A 41 5.71 3.09 8.89
C GLU A 41 6.54 2.76 7.64
N HIS A 42 6.45 1.51 7.17
CA HIS A 42 7.14 1.06 5.97
C HIS A 42 6.60 1.76 4.71
N PHE A 43 5.28 1.91 4.61
CA PHE A 43 4.65 2.66 3.53
C PHE A 43 5.18 4.10 3.52
N VAL A 44 5.06 4.83 4.64
CA VAL A 44 5.48 6.24 4.74
C VAL A 44 6.95 6.44 4.38
N ARG A 45 7.81 5.50 4.76
CA ARG A 45 9.25 5.57 4.49
C ARG A 45 9.63 5.23 3.05
N ASN A 46 8.88 4.36 2.38
CA ASN A 46 9.29 3.77 1.09
C ASN A 46 8.27 3.98 -0.04
N TYR A 47 7.30 4.88 0.13
CA TYR A 47 6.41 5.29 -0.95
C TYR A 47 7.00 6.47 -1.71
N GLU A 48 6.75 6.48 -3.01
CA GLU A 48 6.92 7.65 -3.86
C GLU A 48 5.72 7.73 -4.83
N ARG A 49 5.63 8.82 -5.59
CA ARG A 49 4.65 8.96 -6.66
C ARG A 49 5.35 9.11 -7.99
N ASP A 50 4.83 8.43 -9.01
CA ASP A 50 5.28 8.65 -10.38
C ASP A 50 4.77 9.99 -10.93
N LYS A 51 5.22 10.36 -12.13
CA LYS A 51 4.82 11.61 -12.80
C LYS A 51 3.31 11.68 -13.11
N THR A 52 2.58 10.56 -13.09
CA THR A 52 1.13 10.51 -13.29
C THR A 52 0.36 10.49 -11.97
N GLY A 53 1.06 10.52 -10.84
CA GLY A 53 0.48 10.56 -9.49
C GLY A 53 0.20 9.19 -8.89
N ARG A 54 0.58 8.09 -9.56
CA ARG A 54 0.42 6.72 -9.04
C ARG A 54 1.44 6.44 -7.95
N PHE A 55 1.00 5.73 -6.91
CA PHE A 55 1.88 5.29 -5.83
C PHE A 55 2.81 4.18 -6.29
N ILE A 56 4.09 4.32 -5.99
CA ILE A 56 5.10 3.28 -6.07
C ILE A 56 5.52 3.00 -4.64
N VAL A 57 5.40 1.75 -4.20
CA VAL A 57 5.71 1.34 -2.83
C VAL A 57 6.68 0.18 -2.89
N GLN A 58 7.81 0.29 -2.18
CA GLN A 58 8.72 -0.83 -2.04
C GLN A 58 8.09 -1.89 -1.11
N LEU A 59 8.04 -3.14 -1.55
CA LEU A 59 7.58 -4.23 -0.69
C LEU A 59 8.66 -4.59 0.35
N PRO A 60 8.28 -4.80 1.63
CA PRO A 60 9.22 -5.27 2.64
C PRO A 60 9.70 -6.68 2.30
N LEU A 61 10.99 -6.93 2.55
CA LEU A 61 11.55 -8.28 2.44
C LEU A 61 11.18 -9.09 3.70
N LYS A 62 11.04 -10.40 3.53
CA LYS A 62 10.91 -11.32 4.67
C LYS A 62 12.16 -11.23 5.55
N GLU A 63 11.99 -11.49 6.85
CA GLU A 63 13.12 -11.68 7.75
C GLU A 63 14.09 -12.72 7.18
N ASN A 64 15.39 -12.46 7.28
CA ASN A 64 16.46 -13.31 6.74
C ASN A 64 16.43 -13.49 5.22
N ALA A 65 15.72 -12.65 4.46
CA ALA A 65 15.70 -12.73 3.00
C ALA A 65 17.11 -12.68 2.38
N GLU A 66 18.02 -11.88 2.92
CA GLU A 66 19.41 -11.80 2.42
C GLU A 66 20.14 -13.15 2.54
N ALA A 67 19.98 -13.84 3.67
CA ALA A 67 20.57 -15.16 3.88
C ALA A 67 19.93 -16.21 2.94
N LEU A 68 18.61 -16.15 2.73
CA LEU A 68 17.89 -17.05 1.83
C LEU A 68 18.24 -16.84 0.35
N LEU A 69 18.51 -15.60 -0.05
CA LEU A 69 18.91 -15.26 -1.41
C LEU A 69 20.33 -15.75 -1.74
N GLY A 70 21.19 -15.94 -0.73
CA GLY A 70 22.54 -16.44 -0.89
C GLY A 70 23.30 -15.70 -1.99
N TYR A 71 23.92 -16.46 -2.91
CA TYR A 71 24.72 -15.92 -4.01
C TYR A 71 23.91 -15.46 -5.23
N SER A 72 22.59 -15.24 -5.10
CA SER A 72 21.72 -14.89 -6.23
C SER A 72 22.19 -13.61 -6.93
N LYS A 73 22.52 -12.58 -6.15
CA LYS A 73 22.98 -11.27 -6.66
C LYS A 73 24.31 -11.40 -7.41
N GLU A 74 25.29 -12.07 -6.82
CA GLU A 74 26.62 -12.29 -7.40
C GLU A 74 26.51 -13.09 -8.70
N ASN A 75 25.67 -14.12 -8.71
CA ASN A 75 25.41 -14.92 -9.90
C ASN A 75 24.75 -14.10 -11.02
N ALA A 76 23.77 -13.26 -10.69
CA ALA A 76 23.13 -12.37 -11.66
C ALA A 76 24.13 -11.37 -12.24
N LEU A 77 24.95 -10.73 -11.39
CA LEU A 77 25.99 -9.78 -11.83
C LEU A 77 27.04 -10.43 -12.71
N ARG A 78 27.53 -11.63 -12.34
CA ARG A 78 28.50 -12.38 -13.15
C ARG A 78 27.94 -12.68 -14.54
N ARG A 79 26.67 -13.09 -14.63
CA ARG A 79 26.00 -13.34 -15.92
C ARG A 79 25.83 -12.05 -16.73
N LEU A 80 25.38 -10.97 -16.09
CA LEU A 80 25.23 -9.66 -16.72
C LEU A 80 26.55 -9.14 -17.29
N ASN A 81 27.62 -9.18 -16.50
CA ASN A 81 28.95 -8.76 -16.93
C ASN A 81 29.45 -9.62 -18.11
N GLY A 82 29.25 -10.94 -18.05
CA GLY A 82 29.60 -11.82 -19.16
C GLY A 82 28.87 -11.51 -20.46
N ILE A 83 27.65 -10.98 -20.39
CA ILE A 83 26.91 -10.49 -21.57
C ILE A 83 27.52 -9.16 -22.05
N TRP A 84 27.76 -8.21 -21.15
CA TRP A 84 28.37 -6.92 -21.49
C TRP A 84 29.74 -7.08 -22.17
N GLU A 85 30.59 -7.97 -21.66
CA GLU A 85 31.89 -8.25 -22.28
C GLU A 85 31.77 -8.77 -23.72
N LYS A 86 30.76 -9.61 -23.99
CA LYS A 86 30.50 -10.13 -25.34
C LYS A 86 29.98 -9.04 -26.27
N ILE A 87 29.04 -8.22 -25.79
CA ILE A 87 28.48 -7.10 -26.55
C ILE A 87 29.57 -6.11 -26.90
N ASN A 88 30.43 -5.74 -25.93
CA ASN A 88 31.52 -4.79 -26.15
C ASN A 88 32.52 -5.27 -27.22
N LYS A 89 32.77 -6.58 -27.32
CA LYS A 89 33.61 -7.18 -28.38
C LYS A 89 32.98 -7.15 -29.78
N ILE A 90 31.67 -6.98 -29.89
CA ILE A 90 30.95 -6.93 -31.17
C ILE A 90 30.82 -5.48 -31.66
N ILE A 91 30.81 -4.52 -30.74
CA ILE A 91 30.62 -3.08 -31.03
C ILE A 91 31.97 -2.37 -31.30
N GLN A 92 33.10 -3.00 -31.00
CA GLN A 92 34.46 -2.56 -31.40
C GLN A 92 34.88 -3.22 -32.70
#